data_AF-A0A0G1F8T0-F1
#
_entry.id   AF-A0A0G1F8T0-F1
#
_cell.length_a   1.000
_cell.length_b   1.000
_cell.length_c   1.000
_cell.angle_alpha   90.00
_cell.angle_beta   90.00
_cell.angle_gamma   90.00
#
_symmetry.space_group_name_H-M   'P 1'
#
loop_
_entity.id
_entity.type
_entity.pdbx_description
1 polymer ?
#
loop_
_entity_poly.entity_id
_entity_poly.type
_entity_poly.pdbx_seq_one_letter_code
_entity_poly.pdbx_strand_id
1 'polypeptide(L)'
;MSDQNSRLTLLIAAFLTSTFIYSVNLWFSMSGFYLVLSTILLLSVIVLVKGQLFTTKKIDFGSILIIVLFLFSILSFTINVEDVNGFLSLAMWVNRFAMFLVPPIILLYFFENSNISLIKKLLAYKFAILILLSLVIQLTLIRIVRVPDIDVYQVLRYGPPRIMALENPYETGATNFQLAPKNFGYGHYAYGPATIFLFLPFDILLGEPRYLLIITNFLAAFALYKISMRSWGNKKISQIISLLYLYNPRLVYFLTFSWTDGLIVSLLLLGILFLLNRRFILSGTLLSLTVGVKIFYALPFLFFLKNKDFINLKLVLSGILTFLVLHFPFVLLNWQAIYNSIVSINVGGETFAQLQRYTLTLATFLDRQFRYYPPQLVFPLIAMFAVVVFWLVIPATQNLAKTFAIVSLVFVTAVFLGPIANSSYYFTASQIILLAIAVSGRKKLIYG
;
A
#
# COMPACT_ATOMS: atom_id res chain seq x y z
N MET A 1 -16.94 -18.28 19.32
CA MET A 1 -16.42 -16.91 19.60
C MET A 1 -14.91 -16.88 19.78
N SER A 2 -14.29 -17.93 20.32
CA SER A 2 -12.86 -18.03 20.56
C SER A 2 -12.00 -18.04 19.28
N ASP A 3 -12.42 -18.76 18.23
CA ASP A 3 -11.67 -18.84 16.97
C ASP A 3 -11.46 -17.46 16.30
N GLN A 4 -12.52 -16.66 16.17
CA GLN A 4 -12.43 -15.32 15.57
C GLN A 4 -11.45 -14.39 16.32
N ASN A 5 -11.46 -14.44 17.66
CA ASN A 5 -10.53 -13.65 18.45
C ASN A 5 -9.09 -14.08 18.20
N SER A 6 -8.82 -15.39 18.15
CA SER A 6 -7.47 -15.90 17.87
C SER A 6 -6.96 -15.46 16.48
N ARG A 7 -7.81 -15.52 15.45
CA ARG A 7 -7.46 -15.08 14.09
C ARG A 7 -7.22 -13.59 14.01
N LEU A 8 -8.03 -12.78 14.69
CA LEU A 8 -7.85 -11.34 14.72
C LEU A 8 -6.54 -10.95 15.41
N THR A 9 -6.19 -11.61 16.52
CA THR A 9 -4.89 -11.40 17.17
C THR A 9 -3.74 -11.70 16.22
N LEU A 10 -3.82 -12.81 15.47
CA LEU A 10 -2.80 -13.14 14.47
C LEU A 10 -2.79 -12.18 13.29
N LEU A 11 -3.94 -11.65 12.86
CA LEU A 11 -4.00 -10.60 11.83
C LEU A 11 -3.31 -9.31 12.30
N ILE A 12 -3.54 -8.90 13.56
CA ILE A 12 -2.87 -7.73 14.14
C ILE A 12 -1.37 -7.99 14.25
N ALA A 13 -0.95 -9.18 14.66
CA ALA A 13 0.46 -9.56 14.71
C ALA A 13 1.08 -9.53 13.30
N ALA A 14 0.42 -10.10 12.30
CA ALA A 14 0.87 -10.08 10.90
C ALA A 14 0.92 -8.66 10.34
N PHE A 15 -0.03 -7.80 10.70
CA PHE A 15 -0.03 -6.38 10.33
C PHE A 15 1.16 -5.64 10.92
N LEU A 16 1.46 -5.88 12.21
CA LEU A 16 2.62 -5.31 12.89
C LEU A 16 3.92 -5.78 12.25
N THR A 17 4.13 -7.10 12.12
CA THR A 17 5.35 -7.64 11.51
C THR A 17 5.51 -7.11 10.08
N SER A 18 4.45 -7.09 9.29
CA SER A 18 4.47 -6.54 7.93
C SER A 18 4.77 -5.05 7.89
N THR A 19 4.29 -4.28 8.87
CA THR A 19 4.58 -2.84 8.97
C THR A 19 6.03 -2.57 9.35
N PHE A 20 6.59 -3.37 10.26
CA PHE A 20 7.98 -3.22 10.69
C PHE A 20 8.99 -3.54 9.58
N ILE A 21 8.64 -4.40 8.61
CA ILE A 21 9.50 -4.72 7.44
C ILE A 21 10.04 -3.45 6.80
N TYR A 22 9.15 -2.52 6.43
CA TYR A 22 9.51 -1.30 5.72
C TYR A 22 9.71 -0.10 6.64
N SER A 23 9.27 -0.19 7.90
CA SER A 23 9.49 0.88 8.88
C SER A 23 10.94 0.92 9.37
N VAL A 24 11.56 -0.24 9.61
CA VAL A 24 12.93 -0.32 10.14
C VAL A 24 13.98 -0.22 9.04
N ASN A 25 13.76 -0.88 7.90
CA ASN A 25 14.74 -0.92 6.82
C ASN A 25 14.08 -0.69 5.45
N LEU A 26 14.62 0.24 4.68
CA LEU A 26 14.23 0.45 3.28
C LEU A 26 14.89 -0.57 2.34
N TRP A 27 15.97 -1.19 2.82
CA TRP A 27 16.84 -2.09 2.09
C TRP A 27 16.96 -3.45 2.78
N PHE A 28 17.64 -4.39 2.15
CA PHE A 28 17.90 -5.70 2.72
C PHE A 28 18.56 -5.60 4.10
N SER A 29 17.96 -6.31 5.05
CA SER A 29 18.48 -6.53 6.40
C SER A 29 18.06 -7.92 6.86
N MET A 30 18.87 -8.56 7.70
CA MET A 30 18.50 -9.87 8.26
C MET A 30 17.23 -9.77 9.13
N SER A 31 17.07 -8.67 9.88
CA SER A 31 15.84 -8.42 10.65
C SER A 31 14.62 -8.28 9.74
N GLY A 32 14.71 -7.52 8.64
CA GLY A 32 13.67 -7.43 7.64
C GLY A 32 13.31 -8.79 7.04
N PHE A 33 14.31 -9.61 6.74
CA PHE A 33 14.12 -10.95 6.17
C PHE A 33 13.33 -11.85 7.13
N TYR A 34 13.70 -11.88 8.42
CA TYR A 34 12.96 -12.62 9.43
C TYR A 34 11.55 -12.08 9.66
N LEU A 35 11.33 -10.76 9.54
CA LEU A 35 10.00 -10.17 9.61
C LEU A 35 9.11 -10.57 8.42
N VAL A 36 9.67 -10.69 7.22
CA VAL A 36 8.94 -11.22 6.04
C VAL A 36 8.53 -12.67 6.30
N LEU A 37 9.48 -13.53 6.71
CA LEU A 37 9.19 -14.94 7.02
C LEU A 37 8.14 -15.08 8.13
N SER A 38 8.24 -14.26 9.18
CA SER A 38 7.26 -14.25 10.27
C SER A 38 5.87 -13.85 9.77
N THR A 39 5.79 -12.86 8.88
CA THR A 39 4.52 -12.43 8.27
C THR A 39 3.92 -13.55 7.41
N ILE A 40 4.73 -14.22 6.58
CA ILE A 40 4.29 -15.38 5.78
C ILE A 40 3.80 -16.51 6.68
N LEU A 41 4.53 -16.85 7.75
CA LEU A 41 4.15 -17.89 8.70
C LEU A 41 2.82 -17.57 9.39
N LEU A 42 2.68 -16.36 9.94
CA LEU A 42 1.45 -15.92 10.61
C LEU A 42 0.24 -15.97 9.66
N LEU A 43 0.40 -15.46 8.44
CA LEU A 43 -0.67 -15.52 7.43
C LEU A 43 -0.98 -16.96 7.00
N SER A 44 0.03 -17.81 6.87
CA SER A 44 -0.15 -19.24 6.54
C SER A 44 -0.96 -19.95 7.63
N VAL A 45 -0.67 -19.69 8.90
CA VAL A 45 -1.44 -20.22 10.04
C VAL A 45 -2.91 -19.77 9.98
N ILE A 46 -3.15 -18.47 9.73
CA ILE A 46 -4.52 -17.92 9.61
C ILE A 46 -5.30 -18.56 8.46
N VAL A 47 -4.63 -18.86 7.34
CA VAL A 47 -5.25 -19.35 6.12
C VAL A 47 -5.49 -20.87 6.15
N LEU A 48 -4.48 -21.64 6.57
CA LEU A 48 -4.42 -23.09 6.41
C LEU A 48 -4.94 -23.84 7.63
N VAL A 49 -4.73 -23.32 8.84
CA VAL A 49 -5.15 -24.03 10.06
C VAL A 49 -6.66 -23.87 10.27
N LYS A 50 -7.35 -25.00 10.45
CA LYS A 50 -8.77 -25.05 10.77
C LYS A 50 -8.96 -25.15 12.29
N GLY A 51 -10.07 -24.62 12.79
CA GLY A 51 -10.41 -24.66 14.21
C GLY A 51 -9.78 -23.53 15.02
N GLN A 52 -9.99 -23.60 16.33
CA GLN A 52 -9.47 -22.62 17.29
C GLN A 52 -7.97 -22.86 17.51
N LEU A 53 -7.15 -21.83 17.27
CA LEU A 53 -5.70 -21.92 17.42
C LEU A 53 -5.25 -21.85 18.88
N PHE A 54 -5.83 -20.93 19.64
CA PHE A 54 -5.48 -20.71 21.05
C PHE A 54 -6.71 -20.31 21.88
N THR A 55 -6.71 -20.65 23.16
CA THR A 55 -7.66 -20.14 24.15
C THR A 55 -7.23 -18.75 24.59
N THR A 56 -7.73 -17.72 23.91
CA THR A 56 -7.50 -16.34 24.32
C THR A 56 -8.48 -15.94 25.42
N LYS A 57 -8.00 -15.33 26.51
CA LYS A 57 -8.85 -14.54 27.42
C LYS A 57 -9.57 -13.44 26.62
N LYS A 58 -10.63 -12.85 27.17
CA LYS A 58 -11.32 -11.71 26.53
C LYS A 58 -10.31 -10.56 26.34
N ILE A 59 -9.86 -10.37 25.10
CA ILE A 59 -8.96 -9.30 24.70
C ILE A 59 -9.80 -8.11 24.23
N ASP A 60 -9.54 -6.92 24.77
CA ASP A 60 -10.09 -5.68 24.22
C ASP A 60 -9.28 -5.23 23.01
N PHE A 61 -9.73 -5.65 21.82
CA PHE A 61 -9.11 -5.28 20.55
C PHE A 61 -9.10 -3.77 20.31
N GLY A 62 -10.07 -3.02 20.84
CA GLY A 62 -10.09 -1.57 20.72
C GLY A 62 -8.85 -0.95 21.36
N SER A 63 -8.54 -1.36 22.59
CA SER A 63 -7.34 -0.93 23.31
C SER A 63 -6.05 -1.33 22.60
N ILE A 64 -5.95 -2.56 22.07
CA ILE A 64 -4.77 -2.98 21.30
C ILE A 64 -4.55 -2.08 20.09
N LEU A 65 -5.60 -1.81 19.30
CA LEU A 65 -5.47 -0.98 18.11
C LEU A 65 -5.08 0.48 18.46
N ILE A 66 -5.53 1.00 19.60
CA ILE A 66 -5.09 2.33 20.09
C ILE A 66 -3.61 2.31 20.44
N ILE A 67 -3.13 1.27 21.13
CA ILE A 67 -1.70 1.12 21.47
C ILE A 67 -0.87 1.04 20.19
N VAL A 68 -1.29 0.25 19.19
CA VAL A 68 -0.61 0.17 17.90
C VAL A 68 -0.57 1.53 17.21
N LEU A 69 -1.69 2.26 17.19
CA LEU A 69 -1.76 3.60 16.60
C LEU A 69 -0.84 4.60 17.32
N PHE A 70 -0.75 4.52 18.66
CA PHE A 70 0.15 5.34 19.46
C PHE A 70 1.62 5.01 19.19
N LEU A 71 1.98 3.72 19.07
CA LEU A 71 3.34 3.32 18.68
C LEU A 71 3.67 3.81 17.27
N PHE A 72 2.73 3.73 16.34
CA PHE A 72 2.90 4.22 14.98
C PHE A 72 3.13 5.73 14.93
N SER A 73 2.41 6.52 15.72
CA SER A 73 2.64 7.96 15.77
C SER A 73 3.99 8.34 16.36
N ILE A 74 4.47 7.62 17.38
CA ILE A 74 5.83 7.81 17.92
C ILE A 74 6.89 7.44 16.87
N LEU A 75 6.75 6.29 16.22
CA LEU A 75 7.69 5.86 15.17
C LEU A 75 7.69 6.81 13.97
N SER A 76 6.51 7.31 13.58
CA SER A 76 6.38 8.32 12.53
C SER A 76 7.11 9.61 12.93
N PHE A 77 7.01 10.03 14.19
CA PHE A 77 7.74 11.19 14.69
C PHE A 77 9.26 10.99 14.66
N THR A 78 9.77 9.79 14.97
CA THR A 78 11.23 9.55 14.99
C THR A 78 11.82 9.36 13.59
N ILE A 79 11.08 8.76 12.67
CA ILE A 79 11.57 8.42 11.32
C ILE A 79 11.49 9.61 10.35
N ASN A 80 10.57 10.56 10.55
CA ASN A 80 10.37 11.68 9.62
C ASN A 80 11.35 12.87 9.82
N VAL A 81 12.36 12.74 10.68
CA VAL A 81 13.30 13.82 11.00
C VAL A 81 14.60 13.66 10.20
N GLU A 82 14.52 13.78 8.88
CA GLU A 82 15.71 14.14 8.11
C GLU A 82 15.76 15.67 8.01
N ASP A 83 16.74 16.28 8.68
CA ASP A 83 17.01 17.70 8.57
C ASP A 83 17.74 17.95 7.25
N VAL A 84 16.99 18.21 6.18
CA VAL A 84 17.53 18.23 4.81
C VAL A 84 18.48 19.41 4.59
N ASN A 85 18.49 20.45 5.43
CA ASN A 85 19.27 21.68 5.17
C ASN A 85 19.90 22.35 6.40
N GLY A 86 19.84 21.77 7.60
CA GLY A 86 20.45 22.34 8.81
C GLY A 86 19.79 23.63 9.35
N PHE A 87 18.82 24.20 8.62
CA PHE A 87 17.98 25.32 9.04
C PHE A 87 16.52 24.91 9.12
N LEU A 88 15.91 25.14 10.28
CA LEU A 88 14.50 24.86 10.50
C LEU A 88 13.58 25.85 9.79
N SER A 89 13.14 25.51 8.57
CA SER A 89 12.08 26.25 7.88
C SER A 89 10.78 26.26 8.70
N LEU A 90 9.94 27.29 8.50
CA LEU A 90 8.62 27.37 9.15
C LEU A 90 7.76 26.11 8.87
N ALA A 91 7.83 25.57 7.65
CA ALA A 91 7.13 24.35 7.28
C ALA A 91 7.58 23.15 8.14
N MET A 92 8.88 23.05 8.44
CA MET A 92 9.42 21.98 9.29
C MET A 92 8.98 22.15 10.75
N TRP A 93 8.95 23.37 11.28
CA TRP A 93 8.39 23.63 12.63
C TRP A 93 6.93 23.24 12.73
N VAL A 94 6.09 23.67 11.78
CA VAL A 94 4.66 23.32 11.76
C VAL A 94 4.48 21.81 11.64
N ASN A 95 5.27 21.14 10.80
CA ASN A 95 5.24 19.68 10.64
C ASN A 95 5.58 18.96 11.96
N ARG A 96 6.72 19.30 12.58
CA ARG A 96 7.18 18.68 13.84
C ARG A 96 6.20 18.94 14.99
N PHE A 97 5.67 20.15 15.09
CA PHE A 97 4.66 20.49 16.10
C PHE A 97 3.37 19.70 15.88
N ALA A 98 2.90 19.58 14.62
CA ALA A 98 1.74 18.77 14.30
C ALA A 98 1.96 17.30 14.68
N MET A 99 3.12 16.71 14.39
CA MET A 99 3.45 15.34 14.80
C MET A 99 3.53 15.18 16.33
N PHE A 100 4.11 16.15 17.04
CA PHE A 100 4.19 16.14 18.50
C PHE A 100 2.81 16.10 19.18
N LEU A 101 1.82 16.79 18.61
CA LEU A 101 0.44 16.79 19.12
C LEU A 101 -0.31 15.47 18.89
N VAL A 102 0.15 14.60 17.99
CA VAL A 102 -0.60 13.40 17.60
C VAL A 102 -0.68 12.35 18.72
N PRO A 103 0.43 11.88 19.35
CA PRO A 103 0.38 10.92 20.44
C PRO A 103 -0.57 11.30 21.61
N PRO A 104 -0.53 12.52 22.18
CA PRO A 104 -1.45 12.86 23.28
C PRO A 104 -2.92 12.88 22.84
N ILE A 105 -3.23 13.25 21.60
CA ILE A 105 -4.60 13.21 21.08
C ILE A 105 -5.06 11.75 20.85
N ILE A 106 -4.17 10.85 20.45
CA ILE A 106 -4.49 9.42 20.35
C ILE A 106 -4.85 8.84 21.72
N LEU A 107 -4.16 9.23 22.79
CA LEU A 107 -4.48 8.77 24.15
C LEU A 107 -5.91 9.16 24.58
N LEU A 108 -6.50 10.21 24.00
CA LEU A 108 -7.91 10.56 24.20
C LEU A 108 -8.90 9.48 23.71
N TYR A 109 -8.46 8.45 22.98
CA TYR A 109 -9.29 7.30 22.65
C TYR A 109 -9.50 6.34 23.83
N PHE A 110 -8.68 6.40 24.88
CA PHE A 110 -8.95 5.63 26.11
C PHE A 110 -10.08 6.24 26.96
N PHE A 111 -10.42 7.50 26.73
CA PHE A 111 -11.43 8.22 27.49
C PHE A 111 -12.72 8.38 26.66
N GLU A 112 -13.87 8.19 27.31
CA GLU A 112 -15.18 8.36 26.68
C GLU A 112 -15.82 9.69 27.05
N ASN A 113 -15.72 10.11 28.32
CA ASN A 113 -16.32 11.33 28.83
C ASN A 113 -15.34 12.10 29.72
N SER A 114 -15.57 13.41 29.88
CA SER A 114 -14.85 14.27 30.82
C SER A 114 -15.78 15.40 31.31
N ASN A 115 -15.61 15.80 32.56
CA ASN A 115 -16.34 16.93 33.16
C ASN A 115 -15.73 18.28 32.76
N ILE A 116 -14.50 18.30 32.24
CA ILE A 116 -13.81 19.52 31.80
C ILE A 116 -14.28 19.87 30.38
N SER A 117 -14.89 21.05 30.20
CA SER A 117 -15.52 21.47 28.94
C SER A 117 -14.57 21.42 27.73
N LEU A 118 -13.30 21.83 27.91
CA LEU A 118 -12.27 21.76 26.88
C LEU A 118 -11.95 20.31 26.48
N ILE A 119 -11.74 19.42 27.45
CA ILE A 119 -11.46 18.00 27.19
C ILE A 119 -12.67 17.33 26.53
N LYS A 120 -13.89 17.68 26.94
CA LYS A 120 -15.12 17.20 26.30
C LYS A 120 -15.17 17.58 24.81
N LYS A 121 -14.81 18.82 24.45
CA LYS A 121 -14.68 19.24 23.04
C LYS A 121 -13.60 18.46 22.31
N LEU A 122 -12.41 18.32 22.91
CA LEU A 122 -11.31 17.53 22.31
C LEU A 122 -11.72 16.07 22.08
N LEU A 123 -12.41 15.44 23.04
CA LEU A 123 -12.92 14.07 22.92
C LEU A 123 -13.93 13.93 21.77
N ALA A 124 -14.79 14.94 21.57
CA ALA A 124 -15.78 14.94 20.50
C ALA A 124 -15.13 15.07 19.11
N TYR A 125 -14.08 15.89 18.98
CA TYR A 125 -13.44 16.21 17.71
C TYR A 125 -12.11 15.48 17.46
N LYS A 126 -11.65 14.61 18.36
CA LYS A 126 -10.33 13.93 18.28
C LYS A 126 -10.04 13.30 16.91
N PHE A 127 -11.03 12.66 16.29
CA PHE A 127 -10.85 12.09 14.96
C PHE A 127 -10.61 13.16 13.90
N ALA A 128 -11.43 14.21 13.86
CA ALA A 128 -11.28 15.31 12.89
C ALA A 128 -9.97 16.08 13.09
N ILE A 129 -9.56 16.31 14.34
CA ILE A 129 -8.28 16.94 14.66
C ILE A 129 -7.12 16.10 14.13
N LEU A 130 -7.14 14.78 14.34
CA LEU A 130 -6.11 13.89 13.80
C LEU A 130 -6.10 13.84 12.27
N ILE A 131 -7.27 13.85 11.61
CA ILE A 131 -7.33 13.99 10.14
C ILE A 131 -6.67 15.30 9.68
N LEU A 132 -6.98 16.41 10.34
CA LEU A 132 -6.41 17.72 10.02
C LEU A 132 -4.89 17.75 10.26
N LEU A 133 -4.42 17.21 11.38
CA LEU A 133 -2.98 17.12 11.66
C LEU A 133 -2.25 16.28 10.61
N SER A 134 -2.80 15.15 10.19
CA SER A 134 -2.24 14.34 9.09
C SER A 134 -2.16 15.14 7.78
N LEU A 135 -3.18 15.96 7.47
CA LEU A 135 -3.18 16.80 6.27
C LEU A 135 -2.08 17.87 6.35
N VAL A 136 -1.97 18.55 7.50
CA VAL A 136 -0.92 19.55 7.74
C VAL A 136 0.46 18.92 7.59
N ILE A 137 0.68 17.73 8.17
CA ILE A 137 1.94 16.97 8.04
C ILE A 137 2.26 16.70 6.56
N GLN A 138 1.31 16.16 5.80
CA GLN A 138 1.52 15.82 4.38
C GLN A 138 1.74 17.05 3.49
N LEU A 139 1.02 18.15 3.73
CA LEU A 139 1.18 19.40 2.96
C LEU A 139 2.51 20.10 3.26
N THR A 140 2.91 20.15 4.53
CA THR A 140 4.19 20.76 4.92
C THR A 140 5.37 19.95 4.40
N LEU A 141 5.26 18.63 4.30
CA LEU A 141 6.29 17.75 3.75
C LEU A 141 6.68 18.11 2.30
N ILE A 142 5.70 18.39 1.44
CA ILE A 142 5.94 18.82 0.05
C ILE A 142 6.79 20.11 0.02
N ARG A 143 6.60 21.01 1.00
CA ARG A 143 7.38 22.25 1.11
C ARG A 143 8.78 22.03 1.66
N ILE A 144 8.96 21.03 2.52
CA ILE A 144 10.25 20.67 3.12
C ILE A 144 11.14 20.03 2.03
N VAL A 145 10.61 19.03 1.31
CA VAL A 145 11.33 18.36 0.22
C VAL A 145 10.72 18.78 -1.12
N ARG A 146 11.17 19.89 -1.69
CA ARG A 146 10.56 20.45 -2.90
C ARG A 146 10.76 19.58 -4.14
N VAL A 147 11.98 19.07 -4.33
CA VAL A 147 12.34 18.23 -5.48
C VAL A 147 13.07 17.00 -4.95
N PRO A 148 12.36 15.89 -4.71
CA PRO A 148 12.98 14.64 -4.31
C PRO A 148 13.93 14.15 -5.40
N ASP A 149 15.16 13.81 -5.02
CA ASP A 149 16.17 13.29 -5.95
C ASP A 149 15.98 11.77 -6.14
N ILE A 150 14.86 11.38 -6.75
CA ILE A 150 14.50 9.99 -7.05
C ILE A 150 13.84 9.89 -8.42
N ASP A 151 14.10 8.78 -9.10
CA ASP A 151 13.53 8.43 -10.41
C ASP A 151 12.00 8.48 -10.41
N VAL A 152 11.35 7.91 -9.38
CA VAL A 152 9.89 7.83 -9.27
C VAL A 152 9.22 9.22 -9.39
N TYR A 153 9.73 10.21 -8.66
CA TYR A 153 9.21 11.57 -8.69
C TYR A 153 9.35 12.18 -10.08
N GLN A 154 10.52 12.02 -10.70
CA GLN A 154 10.79 12.60 -12.01
C GLN A 154 9.94 11.96 -13.10
N VAL A 155 9.83 10.63 -13.12
CA VAL A 155 8.99 9.90 -14.08
C VAL A 155 7.54 10.37 -13.99
N LEU A 156 7.01 10.51 -12.77
CA LEU A 156 5.65 10.99 -12.56
C LEU A 156 5.46 12.46 -12.88
N ARG A 157 6.49 13.31 -12.73
CA ARG A 157 6.40 14.75 -13.03
C ARG A 157 6.55 15.07 -14.51
N TYR A 158 7.45 14.37 -15.21
CA TYR A 158 7.83 14.69 -16.60
C TYR A 158 7.22 13.74 -17.63
N GLY A 159 6.74 12.57 -17.21
CA GLY A 159 6.10 11.60 -18.09
C GLY A 159 4.69 12.01 -18.53
N PRO A 160 3.75 12.29 -17.60
CA PRO A 160 2.36 12.57 -17.97
C PRO A 160 2.19 13.73 -18.95
N PRO A 161 2.85 14.89 -18.80
CA PRO A 161 2.69 16.02 -19.73
C PRO A 161 3.05 15.71 -21.19
N ARG A 162 3.85 14.67 -21.47
CA ARG A 162 4.27 14.32 -22.84
C ARG A 162 3.12 13.87 -23.73
N ILE A 163 2.06 13.31 -23.15
CA ILE A 163 0.88 12.95 -23.95
C ILE A 163 0.20 14.18 -24.54
N MET A 164 0.33 15.35 -23.90
CA MET A 164 -0.19 16.62 -24.42
C MET A 164 0.65 17.14 -25.59
N ALA A 165 1.93 16.77 -25.66
CA ALA A 165 2.82 17.03 -26.78
C ALA A 165 2.71 15.96 -27.89
N LEU A 166 1.77 15.02 -27.78
CA LEU A 166 1.63 13.87 -28.67
C LEU A 166 2.88 12.96 -28.71
N GLU A 167 3.69 13.00 -27.65
CA GLU A 167 4.85 12.15 -27.47
C GLU A 167 4.49 10.90 -26.65
N ASN A 168 5.02 9.74 -27.03
CA ASN A 168 4.87 8.52 -26.27
C ASN A 168 5.84 8.52 -25.06
N PRO A 169 5.36 8.55 -23.80
CA PRO A 169 6.25 8.57 -22.62
C PRO A 169 7.08 7.29 -22.45
N TYR A 170 6.69 6.19 -23.10
CA TYR A 170 7.44 4.94 -23.08
C TYR A 170 8.62 4.91 -24.06
N GLU A 171 8.65 5.82 -25.03
CA GLU A 171 9.75 5.95 -26.02
C GLU A 171 10.70 7.10 -25.70
N THR A 172 10.20 8.08 -24.96
CA THR A 172 10.90 9.33 -24.70
C THR A 172 11.28 9.35 -23.22
N GLY A 173 12.55 9.60 -22.90
CA GLY A 173 13.03 9.41 -21.53
C GLY A 173 12.37 10.33 -20.50
N ALA A 174 11.75 9.75 -19.47
CA ALA A 174 10.90 10.44 -18.50
C ALA A 174 11.65 11.01 -17.27
N THR A 175 12.99 10.96 -17.26
CA THR A 175 13.85 11.51 -16.19
C THR A 175 14.78 12.59 -16.73
N ASN A 176 15.33 13.44 -15.85
CA ASN A 176 16.34 14.41 -16.25
C ASN A 176 17.69 13.75 -16.59
N PHE A 177 18.51 14.42 -17.39
CA PHE A 177 19.85 13.95 -17.79
C PHE A 177 20.85 13.84 -16.61
N GLN A 178 20.53 14.40 -15.45
CA GLN A 178 21.40 14.38 -14.27
C GLN A 178 21.30 13.05 -13.49
N LEU A 179 20.11 12.43 -13.48
CA LEU A 179 19.89 11.10 -12.90
C LEU A 179 20.07 9.96 -13.91
N ALA A 180 19.89 10.23 -15.21
CA ALA A 180 20.07 9.28 -16.30
C ALA A 180 21.37 8.43 -16.20
N PRO A 181 22.55 9.00 -15.83
CA PRO A 181 23.80 8.25 -15.74
C PRO A 181 24.20 7.84 -14.31
N LYS A 182 23.62 8.44 -13.27
CA LYS A 182 24.11 8.29 -11.87
C LYS A 182 23.28 7.35 -10.99
N ASN A 183 21.96 7.25 -11.21
CA ASN A 183 21.05 6.48 -10.34
C ASN A 183 20.13 5.56 -11.16
N PHE A 184 20.71 4.59 -11.88
CA PHE A 184 19.95 3.58 -12.64
C PHE A 184 18.99 4.16 -13.70
N GLY A 185 19.26 5.40 -14.12
CA GLY A 185 18.28 6.29 -14.74
C GLY A 185 17.44 5.64 -15.82
N TYR A 186 16.16 5.48 -15.53
CA TYR A 186 15.20 5.01 -16.52
C TYR A 186 15.01 6.08 -17.58
N GLY A 187 15.66 5.89 -18.73
CA GLY A 187 15.38 6.63 -19.95
C GLY A 187 13.99 6.33 -20.53
N HIS A 188 13.02 5.92 -19.71
CA HIS A 188 11.67 5.52 -20.11
C HIS A 188 10.70 5.55 -18.91
N TYR A 189 9.40 5.55 -19.19
CA TYR A 189 8.34 5.58 -18.18
C TYR A 189 8.07 4.20 -17.56
N ALA A 190 8.54 3.96 -16.33
CA ALA A 190 8.53 2.62 -15.71
C ALA A 190 7.20 2.22 -15.00
N TYR A 191 6.09 2.93 -15.25
CA TYR A 191 4.79 2.67 -14.64
C TYR A 191 3.72 2.38 -15.68
N GLY A 192 2.64 1.70 -15.27
CA GLY A 192 1.53 1.43 -16.17
C GLY A 192 0.77 2.71 -16.58
N PRO A 193 0.05 2.71 -17.71
CA PRO A 193 -0.59 3.90 -18.26
C PRO A 193 -1.59 4.61 -17.34
N ALA A 194 -2.14 3.92 -16.32
CA ALA A 194 -3.06 4.57 -15.40
C ALA A 194 -2.38 5.73 -14.64
N THR A 195 -1.08 5.64 -14.34
CA THR A 195 -0.38 6.75 -13.67
C THR A 195 -0.29 7.98 -14.57
N ILE A 196 -0.12 7.82 -15.88
CA ILE A 196 -0.11 8.95 -16.81
C ILE A 196 -1.40 9.75 -16.67
N PHE A 197 -2.55 9.10 -16.81
CA PHE A 197 -3.84 9.80 -16.80
C PHE A 197 -4.25 10.29 -15.41
N LEU A 198 -3.88 9.59 -14.34
CA LEU A 198 -4.24 9.99 -12.99
C LEU A 198 -3.41 11.17 -12.49
N PHE A 199 -2.11 11.23 -12.84
CA PHE A 199 -1.22 12.30 -12.39
C PHE A 199 -1.29 13.56 -13.28
N LEU A 200 -1.61 13.42 -14.58
CA LEU A 200 -1.66 14.54 -15.52
C LEU A 200 -2.43 15.78 -15.02
N PRO A 201 -3.65 15.67 -14.43
CA PRO A 201 -4.36 16.87 -13.95
C PRO A 201 -3.60 17.60 -12.84
N PHE A 202 -2.88 16.87 -12.00
CA PHE A 202 -2.12 17.45 -10.89
C PHE A 202 -0.81 18.07 -11.36
N ASP A 203 -0.16 17.46 -12.35
CA ASP A 203 1.01 18.06 -12.98
C ASP A 203 0.65 19.35 -13.74
N ILE A 204 -0.48 19.39 -14.44
CA ILE A 204 -0.94 20.59 -15.16
C ILE A 204 -1.37 21.70 -14.19
N LEU A 205 -2.20 21.38 -13.20
CA LEU A 205 -2.82 22.40 -12.34
C LEU A 205 -1.90 22.87 -11.21
N LEU A 206 -1.09 21.97 -10.66
CA LEU A 206 -0.29 22.23 -9.45
C LEU A 206 1.22 22.06 -9.67
N GLY A 207 1.66 21.51 -10.80
CA GLY A 207 3.08 21.27 -11.09
C GLY A 207 3.74 20.26 -10.16
N GLU A 208 2.96 19.45 -9.45
CA GLU A 208 3.45 18.62 -8.35
C GLU A 208 2.61 17.34 -8.19
N PRO A 209 3.16 16.15 -8.55
CA PRO A 209 2.41 14.89 -8.55
C PRO A 209 1.97 14.43 -7.16
N ARG A 210 2.67 14.85 -6.09
CA ARG A 210 2.38 14.41 -4.71
C ARG A 210 1.02 14.87 -4.20
N TYR A 211 0.41 15.91 -4.79
CA TYR A 211 -0.94 16.32 -4.39
C TYR A 211 -2.01 15.25 -4.66
N LEU A 212 -1.90 14.49 -5.76
CA LEU A 212 -2.75 13.31 -5.98
C LEU A 212 -2.56 12.30 -4.84
N LEU A 213 -1.32 12.04 -4.46
CA LEU A 213 -0.99 11.07 -3.41
C LEU A 213 -1.60 11.47 -2.06
N ILE A 214 -1.56 12.76 -1.70
CA ILE A 214 -2.26 13.28 -0.50
C ILE A 214 -3.75 12.95 -0.57
N ILE A 215 -4.43 13.29 -1.67
CA ILE A 215 -5.87 13.03 -1.84
C ILE A 215 -6.16 11.53 -1.72
N THR A 216 -5.38 10.70 -2.39
CA THR A 216 -5.58 9.24 -2.37
C THR A 216 -5.36 8.66 -0.99
N ASN A 217 -4.45 9.20 -0.17
CA ASN A 217 -4.27 8.79 1.22
C ASN A 217 -5.52 9.06 2.07
N PHE A 218 -6.17 10.21 1.92
CA PHE A 218 -7.41 10.52 2.63
C PHE A 218 -8.60 9.69 2.10
N LEU A 219 -8.64 9.40 0.81
CA LEU A 219 -9.64 8.50 0.23
C LEU A 219 -9.48 7.06 0.74
N ALA A 220 -8.24 6.57 0.89
CA ALA A 220 -7.94 5.27 1.47
C ALA A 220 -8.43 5.20 2.93
N ALA A 221 -8.09 6.21 3.72
CA ALA A 221 -8.52 6.34 5.12
C ALA A 221 -10.06 6.38 5.24
N PHE A 222 -10.72 7.15 4.38
CA PHE A 222 -12.19 7.21 4.30
C PHE A 222 -12.80 5.85 3.93
N ALA A 223 -12.23 5.16 2.94
CA ALA A 223 -12.69 3.84 2.54
C ALA A 223 -12.57 2.83 3.68
N LEU A 224 -11.43 2.79 4.37
CA LEU A 224 -11.21 1.97 5.57
C LEU A 224 -12.22 2.29 6.68
N TYR A 225 -12.49 3.58 6.94
CA TYR A 225 -13.50 4.00 7.90
C TYR A 225 -14.88 3.42 7.54
N LYS A 226 -15.32 3.56 6.29
CA LYS A 226 -16.63 3.09 5.83
C LYS A 226 -16.74 1.57 5.83
N ILE A 227 -15.71 0.86 5.38
CA ILE A 227 -15.64 -0.60 5.37
C ILE A 227 -15.68 -1.14 6.81
N SER A 228 -14.87 -0.55 7.69
CA SER A 228 -14.84 -0.93 9.10
C SER A 228 -16.17 -0.65 9.80
N MET A 229 -16.78 0.51 9.55
CA MET A 229 -18.07 0.86 10.17
C MET A 229 -19.17 -0.13 9.79
N ARG A 230 -19.16 -0.66 8.55
CA ARG A 230 -20.10 -1.70 8.13
C ARG A 230 -19.87 -3.03 8.82
N SER A 231 -18.61 -3.43 8.93
CA SER A 231 -18.21 -4.76 9.42
C SER A 231 -18.27 -4.85 10.95
N TRP A 232 -17.84 -3.79 11.63
CA TRP A 232 -17.73 -3.72 13.08
C TRP A 232 -18.92 -3.05 13.75
N GLY A 233 -19.63 -2.15 13.06
CA GLY A 233 -20.69 -1.34 13.67
C GLY A 233 -20.20 -0.41 14.79
N ASN A 234 -18.89 -0.22 14.93
CA ASN A 234 -18.28 0.53 16.01
C ASN A 234 -17.50 1.74 15.44
N LYS A 235 -17.98 2.95 15.75
CA LYS A 235 -17.39 4.21 15.29
C LYS A 235 -15.93 4.35 15.75
N LYS A 236 -15.62 4.00 16.99
CA LYS A 236 -14.28 4.10 17.59
C LYS A 236 -13.28 3.23 16.84
N ILE A 237 -13.61 1.95 16.62
CA ILE A 237 -12.76 1.01 15.86
C ILE A 237 -12.56 1.51 14.42
N SER A 238 -13.62 2.00 13.79
CA SER A 238 -13.57 2.52 12.41
C SER A 238 -12.64 3.73 12.28
N GLN A 239 -12.69 4.64 13.26
CA GLN A 239 -11.77 5.77 13.35
C GLN A 239 -10.33 5.31 13.51
N ILE A 240 -10.07 4.39 14.45
CA ILE A 240 -8.71 3.89 14.71
C ILE A 240 -8.12 3.20 13.47
N ILE A 241 -8.87 2.35 12.77
CA ILE A 241 -8.39 1.68 11.54
C ILE A 241 -8.06 2.69 10.45
N SER A 242 -8.90 3.72 10.27
CA SER A 242 -8.60 4.83 9.34
C SER A 242 -7.33 5.59 9.73
N LEU A 243 -7.10 5.81 11.02
CA LEU A 243 -5.92 6.50 11.53
C LEU A 243 -4.66 5.64 11.46
N LEU A 244 -4.76 4.31 11.62
CA LEU A 244 -3.63 3.39 11.45
C LEU A 244 -3.02 3.45 10.04
N TYR A 245 -3.84 3.72 9.02
CA TYR A 245 -3.36 4.01 7.68
C TYR A 245 -2.64 5.37 7.62
N LEU A 246 -3.30 6.45 8.04
CA LEU A 246 -2.77 7.82 7.90
C LEU A 246 -1.52 8.09 8.74
N TYR A 247 -1.37 7.39 9.86
CA TYR A 247 -0.23 7.49 10.76
C TYR A 247 0.72 6.30 10.62
N ASN A 248 0.59 5.52 9.56
CA ASN A 248 1.57 4.49 9.28
C ASN A 248 2.99 5.11 9.20
N PRO A 249 4.01 4.55 9.88
CA PRO A 249 5.29 5.23 10.09
C PRO A 249 6.03 5.67 8.81
N ARG A 250 5.72 5.05 7.67
CA ARG A 250 6.36 5.33 6.38
C ARG A 250 5.44 5.95 5.34
N LEU A 251 4.17 6.22 5.66
CA LEU A 251 3.26 6.85 4.69
C LEU A 251 3.81 8.19 4.20
N VAL A 252 4.31 9.00 5.15
CA VAL A 252 4.94 10.30 4.89
C VAL A 252 6.20 10.11 4.03
N TYR A 253 7.06 9.15 4.37
CA TYR A 253 8.24 8.81 3.54
C TYR A 253 7.86 8.47 2.09
N PHE A 254 6.84 7.63 1.87
CA PHE A 254 6.39 7.28 0.51
C PHE A 254 5.81 8.48 -0.23
N LEU A 255 5.12 9.38 0.47
CA LEU A 255 4.67 10.65 -0.10
C LEU A 255 5.86 11.53 -0.50
N THR A 256 6.90 11.65 0.34
CA THR A 256 8.10 12.45 0.03
C THR A 256 8.67 12.06 -1.33
N PHE A 257 8.83 10.75 -1.57
CA PHE A 257 9.46 10.21 -2.78
C PHE A 257 8.47 9.81 -3.88
N SER A 258 7.20 10.21 -3.76
CA SER A 258 6.13 9.99 -4.74
C SER A 258 5.87 8.53 -5.11
N TRP A 259 6.11 7.61 -4.18
CA TRP A 259 5.84 6.20 -4.43
C TRP A 259 4.35 5.96 -4.66
N THR A 260 4.02 5.29 -5.77
CA THR A 260 2.65 5.09 -6.24
C THR A 260 1.83 4.11 -5.40
N ASP A 261 2.44 3.45 -4.42
CA ASP A 261 1.80 2.40 -3.61
C ASP A 261 0.64 2.93 -2.76
N GLY A 262 0.69 4.19 -2.31
CA GLY A 262 -0.46 4.83 -1.66
C GLY A 262 -1.67 4.98 -2.58
N LEU A 263 -1.45 5.34 -3.86
CA LEU A 263 -2.48 5.39 -4.89
C LEU A 263 -3.08 4.00 -5.15
N ILE A 264 -2.22 2.98 -5.30
CA ILE A 264 -2.65 1.58 -5.48
C ILE A 264 -3.57 1.13 -4.34
N VAL A 265 -3.16 1.35 -3.10
CA VAL A 265 -3.94 0.99 -1.91
C VAL A 265 -5.28 1.73 -1.88
N SER A 266 -5.28 3.02 -2.20
CA SER A 266 -6.51 3.83 -2.27
C SER A 266 -7.50 3.30 -3.31
N LEU A 267 -7.02 3.05 -4.54
CA LEU A 267 -7.83 2.49 -5.63
C LEU A 267 -8.40 1.12 -5.26
N LEU A 268 -7.58 0.25 -4.65
CA LEU A 268 -8.00 -1.04 -4.12
C LEU A 268 -9.14 -0.87 -3.11
N LEU A 269 -8.93 -0.05 -2.07
CA LEU A 269 -9.89 0.14 -0.98
C LEU A 269 -11.20 0.75 -1.46
N LEU A 270 -11.15 1.73 -2.36
CA LEU A 270 -12.33 2.30 -2.98
C LEU A 270 -13.04 1.27 -3.86
N GLY A 271 -12.30 0.48 -4.64
CA GLY A 271 -12.85 -0.61 -5.45
C GLY A 271 -13.61 -1.62 -4.59
N ILE A 272 -13.06 -2.01 -3.43
CA ILE A 272 -13.72 -2.89 -2.45
C ILE A 272 -14.92 -2.20 -1.79
N LEU A 273 -14.81 -0.92 -1.39
CA LEU A 273 -15.94 -0.18 -0.84
C LEU A 273 -17.12 -0.13 -1.83
N PHE A 274 -16.85 0.10 -3.11
CA PHE A 274 -17.88 0.12 -4.15
C PHE A 274 -18.43 -1.27 -4.46
N LEU A 275 -17.60 -2.32 -4.39
CA LEU A 275 -18.05 -3.71 -4.46
C LEU A 275 -19.07 -4.02 -3.35
N LEU A 276 -18.74 -3.66 -2.10
CA LEU A 276 -19.64 -3.80 -0.94
C LEU A 276 -20.90 -2.93 -1.04
N ASN A 277 -20.94 -1.98 -1.97
CA ASN A 277 -22.10 -1.15 -2.31
C ASN A 277 -22.85 -1.60 -3.56
N ARG A 278 -22.48 -2.75 -4.13
CA ARG A 278 -23.01 -3.26 -5.42
C ARG A 278 -22.82 -2.28 -6.59
N ARG A 279 -21.88 -1.34 -6.49
CA ARG A 279 -21.49 -0.45 -7.59
C ARG A 279 -20.41 -1.13 -8.44
N PHE A 280 -20.81 -2.23 -9.10
CA PHE A 280 -19.91 -3.14 -9.80
C PHE A 280 -19.06 -2.47 -10.88
N ILE A 281 -19.63 -1.53 -11.65
CA ILE A 281 -18.91 -0.81 -12.71
C ILE A 281 -17.74 -0.02 -12.11
N LEU A 282 -18.03 0.83 -11.12
CA LEU A 282 -17.00 1.63 -10.43
C LEU A 282 -15.96 0.75 -9.74
N SER A 283 -16.39 -0.36 -9.14
CA SER A 283 -15.47 -1.33 -8.55
C SER A 283 -14.51 -1.91 -9.59
N GLY A 284 -15.02 -2.45 -10.70
CA GLY A 284 -14.19 -3.00 -11.77
C GLY A 284 -13.23 -1.97 -12.38
N THR A 285 -13.69 -0.74 -12.59
CA THR A 285 -12.84 0.37 -13.07
C THR A 285 -11.70 0.68 -12.10
N LEU A 286 -11.98 0.83 -10.80
CA LEU A 286 -10.96 1.16 -9.80
C LEU A 286 -9.95 0.03 -9.59
N LEU A 287 -10.42 -1.22 -9.56
CA LEU A 287 -9.54 -2.39 -9.43
C LEU A 287 -8.66 -2.55 -10.70
N SER A 288 -9.21 -2.26 -11.88
CA SER A 288 -8.43 -2.24 -13.12
C SER A 288 -7.42 -1.08 -13.14
N LEU A 289 -7.75 0.09 -12.59
CA LEU A 289 -6.79 1.18 -12.44
C LEU A 289 -5.63 0.77 -11.53
N THR A 290 -5.87 0.00 -10.47
CA THR A 290 -4.79 -0.55 -9.63
C THR A 290 -3.79 -1.38 -10.46
N VAL A 291 -4.30 -2.29 -11.30
CA VAL A 291 -3.46 -3.09 -12.22
C VAL A 291 -2.77 -2.20 -13.26
N GLY A 292 -3.47 -1.18 -13.75
CA GLY A 292 -2.92 -0.22 -14.70
C GLY A 292 -1.89 0.74 -14.12
N VAL A 293 -1.71 0.81 -12.80
CA VAL A 293 -0.58 1.51 -12.16
C VAL A 293 0.66 0.62 -12.14
N LYS A 294 0.51 -0.65 -11.73
CA LYS A 294 1.58 -1.67 -11.71
C LYS A 294 1.00 -3.05 -12.02
N ILE A 295 1.43 -3.66 -13.13
CA ILE A 295 0.84 -4.91 -13.65
C ILE A 295 0.97 -6.11 -12.69
N PHE A 296 2.02 -6.16 -11.85
CA PHE A 296 2.25 -7.25 -10.89
C PHE A 296 1.18 -7.34 -9.78
N TYR A 297 0.36 -6.29 -9.61
CA TYR A 297 -0.77 -6.30 -8.69
C TYR A 297 -1.98 -7.07 -9.23
N ALA A 298 -1.97 -7.50 -10.50
CA ALA A 298 -3.01 -8.34 -11.08
C ALA A 298 -3.15 -9.69 -10.35
N LEU A 299 -2.03 -10.27 -9.89
CA LEU A 299 -2.01 -11.61 -9.29
C LEU A 299 -2.85 -11.71 -8.00
N PRO A 300 -2.75 -10.77 -7.04
CA PRO A 300 -3.67 -10.69 -5.90
C PRO A 300 -5.16 -10.59 -6.29
N PHE A 301 -5.48 -9.87 -7.37
CA PHE A 301 -6.86 -9.69 -7.81
C PHE A 301 -7.51 -10.94 -8.37
N LEU A 302 -6.71 -11.85 -8.93
CA LEU A 302 -7.22 -13.13 -9.38
C LEU A 302 -7.97 -13.82 -8.23
N PHE A 303 -7.52 -13.73 -6.97
CA PHE A 303 -8.15 -14.47 -5.86
C PHE A 303 -9.59 -14.04 -5.56
N PHE A 304 -10.02 -12.85 -5.99
CA PHE A 304 -11.44 -12.50 -5.97
C PHE A 304 -12.26 -13.32 -6.97
N LEU A 305 -11.65 -13.71 -8.10
CA LEU A 305 -12.30 -14.55 -9.11
C LEU A 305 -12.55 -15.99 -8.65
N LYS A 306 -11.97 -16.43 -7.52
CA LYS A 306 -12.36 -17.71 -6.91
C LYS A 306 -13.72 -17.66 -6.24
N ASN A 307 -14.14 -16.48 -5.81
CA ASN A 307 -15.40 -16.32 -5.10
C ASN A 307 -16.48 -15.82 -6.07
N LYS A 308 -17.34 -16.74 -6.51
CA LYS A 308 -18.43 -16.47 -7.46
C LYS A 308 -19.35 -15.35 -6.97
N ASP A 309 -19.49 -15.16 -5.67
CA ASP A 309 -20.35 -14.13 -5.09
C ASP A 309 -19.81 -12.71 -5.33
N PHE A 310 -18.49 -12.57 -5.54
CA PHE A 310 -17.86 -11.28 -5.85
C PHE A 310 -17.74 -11.00 -7.34
N ILE A 311 -17.98 -12.01 -8.18
CA ILE A 311 -17.87 -11.88 -9.63
C ILE A 311 -19.22 -11.46 -10.20
N ASN A 312 -19.23 -10.30 -10.85
CA ASN A 312 -20.36 -9.82 -11.61
C ASN A 312 -19.91 -9.48 -13.02
N LEU A 313 -20.72 -9.79 -14.04
CA LEU A 313 -20.40 -9.48 -15.43
C LEU A 313 -20.07 -7.99 -15.62
N LYS A 314 -20.80 -7.07 -14.96
CA LYS A 314 -20.55 -5.63 -15.04
C LYS A 314 -19.19 -5.25 -14.44
N LEU A 315 -18.76 -5.91 -13.37
CA LEU A 315 -17.45 -5.70 -12.75
C LEU A 315 -16.33 -6.19 -13.68
N VAL A 316 -16.49 -7.38 -14.26
CA VAL A 316 -15.48 -7.96 -15.15
C VAL A 316 -15.37 -7.14 -16.44
N LEU A 317 -16.50 -6.82 -17.08
CA LEU A 317 -16.52 -6.03 -18.31
C LEU A 317 -15.98 -4.61 -18.09
N SER A 318 -16.37 -3.93 -17.00
CA SER A 318 -15.83 -2.60 -16.73
C SER A 318 -14.33 -2.63 -16.44
N GLY A 319 -13.86 -3.68 -15.75
CA GLY A 319 -12.43 -3.89 -15.53
C GLY A 319 -11.66 -4.10 -16.84
N ILE A 320 -12.11 -5.03 -17.69
CA ILE A 320 -11.49 -5.30 -19.00
C ILE A 320 -11.50 -4.04 -19.87
N LEU A 321 -12.65 -3.36 -19.98
CA LEU A 321 -12.77 -2.14 -20.78
C LEU A 321 -11.84 -1.04 -20.27
N THR A 322 -11.77 -0.82 -18.96
CA THR A 322 -10.85 0.16 -18.36
C THR A 322 -9.40 -0.18 -18.69
N PHE A 323 -9.01 -1.45 -18.53
CA PHE A 323 -7.65 -1.90 -18.84
C PHE A 323 -7.29 -1.66 -20.31
N LEU A 324 -8.18 -2.07 -21.23
CA LEU A 324 -7.99 -1.90 -22.67
C LEU A 324 -7.92 -0.43 -23.05
N VAL A 325 -8.85 0.41 -22.59
CA VAL A 325 -8.84 1.85 -22.90
C VAL A 325 -7.54 2.53 -22.48
N LEU A 326 -6.96 2.13 -21.33
CA LEU A 326 -5.73 2.71 -20.83
C LEU A 326 -4.48 2.20 -21.56
N HIS A 327 -4.39 0.91 -21.87
CA HIS A 327 -3.16 0.32 -22.42
C HIS A 327 -3.14 0.26 -23.95
N PHE A 328 -4.29 0.03 -24.57
CA PHE A 328 -4.39 -0.22 -26.01
C PHE A 328 -3.81 0.92 -26.87
N PRO A 329 -4.01 2.22 -26.57
CA PRO A 329 -3.40 3.29 -27.35
C PRO A 329 -1.87 3.19 -27.40
N PHE A 330 -1.23 2.94 -26.26
CA PHE A 330 0.22 2.84 -26.20
C PHE A 330 0.72 1.54 -26.85
N VAL A 331 -0.02 0.43 -26.71
CA VAL A 331 0.33 -0.85 -27.35
C VAL A 331 0.30 -0.73 -28.87
N LEU A 332 -0.71 -0.04 -29.41
CA LEU A 332 -0.81 0.22 -30.85
C LEU A 332 0.31 1.12 -31.37
N LEU A 333 0.72 2.13 -30.59
CA LEU A 333 1.82 3.02 -30.96
C LEU A 333 3.16 2.26 -30.97
N ASN A 334 3.50 1.61 -29.84
CA ASN A 334 4.72 0.80 -29.74
C ASN A 334 4.67 -0.16 -28.54
N TRP A 335 4.22 -1.39 -28.80
CA TRP A 335 4.16 -2.44 -27.78
C TRP A 335 5.53 -2.78 -27.17
N GLN A 336 6.61 -2.70 -27.96
CA GLN A 336 7.96 -3.05 -27.51
C GLN A 336 8.45 -2.04 -26.46
N ALA A 337 8.17 -0.75 -26.66
CA ALA A 337 8.50 0.31 -25.70
C ALA A 337 7.81 0.08 -24.35
N ILE A 338 6.52 -0.26 -24.34
CA ILE A 338 5.78 -0.64 -23.12
C ILE A 338 6.39 -1.87 -22.46
N TYR A 339 6.62 -2.93 -23.23
CA TYR A 339 7.14 -4.18 -22.70
C TYR A 339 8.49 -3.95 -22.03
N ASN A 340 9.40 -3.22 -22.70
CA ASN A 340 10.71 -2.88 -22.17
C ASN A 340 10.59 -2.05 -20.88
N SER A 341 9.68 -1.07 -20.87
CA SER A 341 9.55 -0.10 -19.78
C SER A 341 8.85 -0.64 -18.54
N ILE A 342 7.88 -1.55 -18.69
CA ILE A 342 7.05 -2.03 -17.56
C ILE A 342 7.40 -3.47 -17.19
N VAL A 343 7.63 -4.33 -18.18
CA VAL A 343 7.82 -5.76 -17.95
C VAL A 343 9.31 -6.08 -17.84
N SER A 344 10.10 -5.82 -18.88
CA SER A 344 11.51 -6.21 -18.97
C SER A 344 12.34 -5.70 -17.80
N ILE A 345 12.11 -4.46 -17.38
CA ILE A 345 12.78 -3.82 -16.24
C ILE A 345 12.62 -4.60 -14.92
N ASN A 346 11.50 -5.32 -14.76
CA ASN A 346 11.18 -6.10 -13.58
C ASN A 346 11.54 -7.59 -13.75
N VAL A 347 11.94 -8.02 -14.96
CA VAL A 347 12.23 -9.43 -15.28
C VAL A 347 13.62 -9.69 -15.89
N GLY A 348 14.45 -8.69 -16.23
CA GLY A 348 15.79 -8.92 -16.83
C GLY A 348 16.81 -7.76 -16.75
N GLY A 349 18.09 -8.10 -16.95
CA GLY A 349 19.21 -7.15 -17.23
C GLY A 349 20.36 -7.02 -16.20
N GLU A 350 21.38 -6.20 -16.52
CA GLU A 350 22.44 -5.75 -15.57
C GLU A 350 21.88 -4.84 -14.48
N THR A 351 20.90 -3.99 -14.82
CA THR A 351 20.16 -3.13 -13.88
C THR A 351 19.44 -3.95 -12.82
N PHE A 352 18.92 -5.12 -13.21
CA PHE A 352 18.30 -6.10 -12.31
C PHE A 352 19.29 -6.68 -11.30
N ALA A 353 20.51 -7.04 -11.73
CA ALA A 353 21.55 -7.53 -10.82
C ALA A 353 21.97 -6.48 -9.79
N GLN A 354 21.90 -5.18 -10.12
CA GLN A 354 22.21 -4.10 -9.20
C GLN A 354 21.07 -3.83 -8.21
N LEU A 355 19.82 -3.77 -8.69
CA LEU A 355 18.64 -3.55 -7.83
C LEU A 355 18.42 -4.73 -6.87
N GLN A 356 18.66 -5.95 -7.33
CA GLN A 356 18.60 -7.16 -6.51
C GLN A 356 19.45 -7.08 -5.23
N ARG A 357 20.57 -6.35 -5.22
CA ARG A 357 21.48 -6.32 -4.06
C ARG A 357 20.92 -5.57 -2.85
N TYR A 358 19.89 -4.76 -3.06
CA TYR A 358 19.34 -3.88 -2.03
C TYR A 358 17.90 -4.24 -1.64
N THR A 359 17.20 -5.06 -2.43
CA THR A 359 15.81 -5.44 -2.17
C THR A 359 15.68 -6.46 -1.05
N LEU A 360 14.49 -6.55 -0.45
CA LEU A 360 14.24 -7.54 0.59
C LEU A 360 13.62 -8.82 0.01
N THR A 361 14.39 -9.62 -0.73
CA THR A 361 13.94 -10.86 -1.39
C THR A 361 14.77 -12.06 -0.95
N LEU A 362 14.31 -13.27 -1.28
CA LEU A 362 15.11 -14.49 -1.19
C LEU A 362 16.35 -14.41 -2.10
N ALA A 363 16.22 -13.78 -3.27
CA ALA A 363 17.34 -13.56 -4.19
C ALA A 363 18.50 -12.81 -3.53
N THR A 364 18.18 -11.68 -2.88
CA THR A 364 19.18 -10.88 -2.17
C THR A 364 19.80 -11.62 -1.00
N PHE A 365 19.03 -12.45 -0.30
CA PHE A 365 19.58 -13.30 0.76
C PHE A 365 20.57 -14.32 0.21
N LEU A 366 20.25 -15.01 -0.89
CA LEU A 366 21.14 -15.99 -1.50
C LEU A 366 22.44 -15.36 -2.02
N ASP A 367 22.33 -14.18 -2.63
CA ASP A 367 23.50 -13.39 -3.03
C ASP A 367 24.34 -13.00 -1.81
N ARG A 368 23.75 -12.32 -0.82
CA ARG A 368 24.52 -11.77 0.31
C ARG A 368 25.15 -12.82 1.21
N GLN A 369 24.51 -13.98 1.40
CA GLN A 369 25.01 -15.03 2.29
C GLN A 369 25.85 -16.08 1.58
N PHE A 370 25.50 -16.43 0.34
CA PHE A 370 26.12 -17.55 -0.38
C PHE A 370 26.83 -17.13 -1.66
N ARG A 371 26.80 -15.84 -2.04
CA ARG A 371 27.31 -15.31 -3.31
C ARG A 371 26.76 -16.07 -4.51
N TYR A 372 25.51 -16.53 -4.39
CA TYR A 372 24.85 -17.33 -5.41
C TYR A 372 23.97 -16.45 -6.30
N TYR A 373 24.22 -16.49 -7.61
CA TYR A 373 23.51 -15.72 -8.63
C TYR A 373 22.78 -16.68 -9.58
N PRO A 374 21.51 -17.02 -9.31
CA PRO A 374 20.75 -17.86 -10.23
C PRO A 374 20.45 -17.10 -11.53
N PRO A 375 20.18 -17.82 -12.63
CA PRO A 375 19.72 -17.22 -13.88
C PRO A 375 18.49 -16.29 -13.67
N GLN A 376 18.42 -15.21 -14.46
CA GLN A 376 17.45 -14.12 -14.27
C GLN A 376 15.98 -14.59 -14.19
N LEU A 377 15.62 -15.65 -14.91
CA LEU A 377 14.26 -16.18 -14.96
C LEU A 377 13.88 -17.05 -13.75
N VAL A 378 14.83 -17.49 -12.92
CA VAL A 378 14.57 -18.43 -11.82
C VAL A 378 13.56 -17.85 -10.82
N PHE A 379 13.80 -16.66 -10.30
CA PHE A 379 12.91 -16.04 -9.30
C PHE A 379 11.53 -15.66 -9.86
N PRO A 380 11.41 -15.04 -11.06
CA PRO A 380 10.12 -14.86 -11.71
C PRO A 380 9.30 -16.17 -11.82
N LEU A 381 9.95 -17.27 -12.23
CA LEU A 381 9.29 -18.56 -12.36
C LEU A 381 8.88 -19.15 -11.01
N ILE A 382 9.73 -19.05 -9.97
CA ILE A 382 9.40 -19.49 -8.61
C ILE A 382 8.21 -18.70 -8.05
N ALA A 383 8.22 -17.37 -8.20
CA ALA A 383 7.12 -16.53 -7.76
C ALA A 383 5.80 -16.88 -8.48
N MET A 384 5.85 -17.05 -9.80
CA MET A 384 4.69 -17.48 -10.59
C MET A 384 4.18 -18.86 -10.17
N PHE A 385 5.10 -19.82 -10.00
CA PHE A 385 4.77 -21.17 -9.52
C PHE A 385 4.09 -21.12 -8.14
N ALA A 386 4.61 -20.34 -7.20
CA ALA A 386 4.01 -20.17 -5.88
C ALA A 386 2.58 -19.63 -5.96
N VAL A 387 2.33 -18.63 -6.81
CA VAL A 387 0.97 -18.09 -7.02
C VAL A 387 0.03 -19.14 -7.59
N VAL A 388 0.47 -19.92 -8.58
CA VAL A 388 -0.33 -21.02 -9.18
C VAL A 388 -0.60 -22.11 -8.14
N VAL A 389 0.39 -22.50 -7.33
CA VAL A 389 0.19 -23.48 -6.24
C VAL A 389 -0.83 -22.97 -5.23
N PHE A 390 -0.72 -21.72 -4.77
CA PHE A 390 -1.74 -21.14 -3.89
C PHE A 390 -3.12 -21.07 -4.56
N TRP A 391 -3.17 -20.85 -5.87
CA TRP A 391 -4.40 -20.89 -6.64
C TRP A 391 -5.03 -22.29 -6.65
N LEU A 392 -4.25 -23.35 -6.74
CA LEU A 392 -4.79 -24.71 -6.78
C LEU A 392 -5.12 -25.24 -5.38
N VAL A 393 -4.32 -24.91 -4.37
CA VAL A 393 -4.41 -25.50 -3.03
C VAL A 393 -5.38 -24.76 -2.11
N ILE A 394 -5.45 -23.43 -2.19
CA ILE A 394 -6.29 -22.65 -1.26
C ILE A 394 -7.74 -22.61 -1.78
N PRO A 395 -8.71 -23.19 -1.06
CA PRO A 395 -10.09 -23.19 -1.51
C PRO A 395 -10.70 -21.79 -1.47
N ALA A 396 -11.71 -21.57 -2.32
CA ALA A 396 -12.53 -20.36 -2.27
C ALA A 396 -13.17 -20.20 -0.87
N THR A 397 -13.35 -18.95 -0.43
CA THR A 397 -13.99 -18.65 0.85
C THR A 397 -14.90 -17.42 0.74
N GLN A 398 -16.07 -17.50 1.36
CA GLN A 398 -17.01 -16.37 1.48
C GLN A 398 -16.60 -15.39 2.58
N ASN A 399 -15.64 -15.75 3.44
CA ASN A 399 -15.16 -14.85 4.47
C ASN A 399 -14.19 -13.83 3.86
N LEU A 400 -14.62 -12.56 3.80
CA LEU A 400 -13.81 -11.47 3.24
C LEU A 400 -12.49 -11.29 3.99
N ALA A 401 -12.47 -11.34 5.32
CA ALA A 401 -11.23 -11.23 6.09
C ALA A 401 -10.24 -12.34 5.74
N LYS A 402 -10.73 -13.57 5.59
CA LYS A 402 -9.90 -14.70 5.13
C LYS A 402 -9.43 -14.50 3.69
N THR A 403 -10.29 -13.98 2.81
CA THR A 403 -9.94 -13.67 1.42
C THR A 403 -8.80 -12.66 1.35
N PHE A 404 -8.89 -11.54 2.05
CA PHE A 404 -7.81 -10.55 2.09
C PHE A 404 -6.54 -11.07 2.77
N ALA A 405 -6.65 -11.94 3.78
CA ALA A 405 -5.50 -12.62 4.35
C ALA A 405 -4.79 -13.53 3.32
N ILE A 406 -5.56 -14.27 2.50
CA ILE A 406 -5.01 -15.08 1.39
C ILE A 406 -4.33 -14.17 0.35
N VAL A 407 -5.01 -13.12 -0.08
CA VAL A 407 -4.49 -12.13 -1.04
C VAL A 407 -3.16 -11.56 -0.53
N SER A 408 -3.09 -11.17 0.74
CA SER A 408 -1.85 -10.68 1.35
C SER A 408 -0.77 -11.76 1.44
N LEU A 409 -1.11 -12.99 1.81
CA LEU A 409 -0.15 -14.11 1.88
C LEU A 409 0.51 -14.33 0.52
N VAL A 410 -0.33 -14.49 -0.50
CA VAL A 410 0.12 -14.71 -1.88
C VAL A 410 0.99 -13.55 -2.35
N PHE A 411 0.56 -12.31 -2.08
CA PHE A 411 1.31 -11.13 -2.49
C PHE A 411 2.68 -11.03 -1.81
N VAL A 412 2.75 -11.17 -0.49
CA VAL A 412 4.02 -11.13 0.26
C VAL A 412 4.94 -12.25 -0.19
N THR A 413 4.44 -13.47 -0.35
CA THR A 413 5.24 -14.60 -0.82
C THR A 413 5.73 -14.40 -2.25
N ALA A 414 4.87 -13.93 -3.17
CA ALA A 414 5.26 -13.68 -4.55
C ALA A 414 6.30 -12.57 -4.68
N VAL A 415 6.18 -11.49 -3.91
CA VAL A 415 7.16 -10.40 -3.87
C VAL A 415 8.48 -10.89 -3.24
N PHE A 416 8.42 -11.65 -2.15
CA PHE A 416 9.60 -12.17 -1.47
C PHE A 416 10.39 -13.18 -2.30
N LEU A 417 9.69 -14.07 -3.03
CA LEU A 417 10.28 -15.02 -3.98
C LEU A 417 10.57 -14.40 -5.33
N GLY A 418 10.04 -13.21 -5.59
CA GLY A 418 10.25 -12.45 -6.80
C GLY A 418 11.66 -11.87 -6.85
N PRO A 419 12.03 -11.31 -8.01
CA PRO A 419 13.36 -10.78 -8.19
C PRO A 419 13.60 -9.46 -7.46
N ILE A 420 12.57 -8.62 -7.32
CA ILE A 420 12.67 -7.27 -6.77
C ILE A 420 11.55 -7.06 -5.75
N ALA A 421 11.92 -6.64 -4.55
CA ALA A 421 11.00 -6.28 -3.50
C ALA A 421 11.43 -4.98 -2.80
N ASN A 422 10.97 -3.85 -3.35
CA ASN A 422 11.04 -2.56 -2.67
C ASN A 422 10.14 -2.54 -1.45
N SER A 423 10.51 -1.71 -0.47
CA SER A 423 9.77 -1.58 0.80
C SER A 423 8.30 -1.13 0.61
N SER A 424 7.99 -0.48 -0.52
CA SER A 424 6.63 -0.09 -0.91
C SER A 424 5.68 -1.27 -1.11
N TYR A 425 6.20 -2.40 -1.65
CA TYR A 425 5.39 -3.60 -1.84
C TYR A 425 4.95 -4.16 -0.49
N TYR A 426 5.86 -4.23 0.48
CA TYR A 426 5.51 -4.66 1.84
C TYR A 426 4.56 -3.70 2.56
N PHE A 427 4.58 -2.41 2.21
CA PHE A 427 3.53 -1.48 2.63
C PHE A 427 2.18 -1.84 2.03
N THR A 428 2.09 -2.12 0.73
CA THR A 428 0.82 -2.54 0.14
C THR A 428 0.30 -3.82 0.81
N ALA A 429 1.17 -4.80 1.05
CA ALA A 429 0.82 -6.00 1.80
C ALA A 429 0.24 -5.69 3.17
N SER A 430 0.91 -4.84 3.96
CA SER A 430 0.43 -4.47 5.29
C SER A 430 -0.95 -3.79 5.23
N GLN A 431 -1.22 -2.98 4.21
CA GLN A 431 -2.54 -2.36 4.03
C GLN A 431 -3.62 -3.36 3.61
N ILE A 432 -3.28 -4.43 2.88
CA ILE A 432 -4.21 -5.53 2.60
C ILE A 432 -4.54 -6.30 3.89
N ILE A 433 -3.57 -6.49 4.80
CA ILE A 433 -3.82 -7.06 6.14
C ILE A 433 -4.70 -6.11 6.97
N LEU A 434 -4.46 -4.80 6.93
CA LEU A 434 -5.30 -3.81 7.60
C LEU A 434 -6.74 -3.85 7.08
N LEU A 435 -6.92 -4.04 5.78
CA LEU A 435 -8.23 -4.27 5.18
C LEU A 435 -8.87 -5.58 5.68
N ALA A 436 -8.10 -6.67 5.82
CA ALA A 436 -8.58 -7.92 6.42
C ALA A 436 -9.09 -7.70 7.86
N ILE A 437 -8.38 -6.90 8.66
CA ILE A 437 -8.82 -6.46 10.00
C ILE A 437 -10.09 -5.60 9.91
N ALA A 438 -10.17 -4.68 8.95
CA ALA A 438 -11.34 -3.83 8.75
C ALA A 438 -12.62 -4.64 8.45
N VAL A 439 -12.51 -5.74 7.72
CA VAL A 439 -13.65 -6.61 7.37
C VAL A 439 -13.86 -7.80 8.32
N SER A 440 -13.03 -7.99 9.35
CA SER A 440 -13.14 -9.13 10.27
C SER A 440 -14.22 -8.97 11.34
N GLY A 441 -14.94 -7.85 11.35
CA GLY A 441 -16.03 -7.57 12.29
C GLY A 441 -17.19 -8.58 12.18
N ARG A 442 -17.98 -8.71 13.25
CA ARG A 442 -19.04 -9.74 13.36
C ARG A 442 -20.32 -9.42 12.59
N LYS A 443 -20.50 -8.19 12.12
CA LYS A 443 -21.70 -7.85 11.37
C LYS A 443 -21.56 -8.51 10.00
N LYS A 444 -22.32 -9.59 9.80
CA LYS A 444 -22.43 -10.30 8.52
C LYS A 444 -22.61 -9.25 7.43
N LEU A 445 -21.62 -9.11 6.56
CA LEU A 445 -21.72 -8.37 5.30
C LEU A 445 -22.59 -9.20 4.34
N ILE A 446 -23.82 -9.53 4.75
CA ILE A 446 -24.78 -10.21 3.88
C ILE A 446 -25.62 -9.13 3.23
N TYR A 447 -25.66 -9.20 1.91
CA TYR A 447 -26.59 -8.61 0.96
C TYR A 447 -27.93 -8.13 1.55
N GLY A 448 -27.91 -7.00 2.25
CA GLY A 448 -29.09 -6.14 2.43
C GLY A 448 -29.43 -5.47 1.12
#